data_AF-U1G4X7-F1
#
_entry.id   AF-U1G4X7-F1
#
_cell.length_a   1.000
_cell.length_b   1.000
_cell.length_c   1.000
_cell.angle_alpha   90.00
_cell.angle_beta   90.00
_cell.angle_gamma   90.00
#
_symmetry.space_group_name_H-M   'P 1'
#
loop_
_entity.id
_entity.type
_entity.pdbx_description
1 polymer ?
#
loop_
_entity_poly.entity_id
_entity_poly.type
_entity_poly.pdbx_seq_one_letter_code
_entity_poly.pdbx_strand_id
1 'polypeptide(L)'
;MHISTLFGALPVLIAILTPTTFAQTWSFCNPMNQTGCPNDIALGISNYSIDLTSQIMSTDVWNTTAGTINYDFKEGAQFIIEKKLESPTIQSNFHIFFGQVEVIMKAALGQGVVSSIVIQSDDLDEIDWEWIGGNQTHVQTNYFGKGNTTSYDRAIWHEVQTPQELYHNYTTDWQKDKTDFYIDGQVIRTLKKEEANGGKNYPQTPADVRLGIWPGGDPKNNEYTIEWAGGAVDYEQAPFTMAVKSVRVSDASTATEYHWSDQTGSMESIEVINGTKRAFGLDGNNSVSPAQTAAQRWRALSDTAKIAIFCSVGGVLLVAMGIMAFCCIKQRRAGKKERVLADAEFEKGTAELLAFRAEMNRQRALRMQDTKSGLGGNGYQKF
;
A
#
# COMPACT_ATOMS: atom_id res chain seq x y z
N MET A 1 -63.07 -35.28 -32.80
CA MET A 1 -61.85 -35.60 -32.03
C MET A 1 -60.88 -34.45 -32.22
N HIS A 2 -60.75 -33.63 -31.18
CA HIS A 2 -59.71 -32.60 -31.04
C HIS A 2 -58.35 -33.26 -30.92
N ILE A 3 -57.32 -32.76 -31.63
CA ILE A 3 -55.99 -32.47 -31.06
C ILE A 3 -55.42 -31.26 -31.81
N SER A 4 -55.46 -30.11 -31.15
CA SER A 4 -54.64 -28.94 -31.47
C SER A 4 -53.26 -29.14 -30.87
N THR A 5 -52.19 -28.97 -31.64
CA THR A 5 -50.82 -28.87 -31.12
C THR A 5 -50.32 -27.44 -31.35
N LEU A 6 -50.46 -26.64 -30.29
CA LEU A 6 -49.70 -25.39 -30.12
C LEU A 6 -48.22 -25.76 -29.97
N PHE A 7 -47.39 -25.33 -30.91
CA PHE A 7 -45.97 -25.12 -30.63
C PHE A 7 -45.82 -23.73 -30.02
N GLY A 8 -45.73 -23.70 -28.69
CA GLY A 8 -45.40 -22.49 -27.95
C GLY A 8 -43.98 -22.06 -28.26
N ALA A 9 -43.83 -20.83 -28.72
CA ALA A 9 -42.54 -20.15 -28.75
C ALA A 9 -42.07 -19.98 -27.30
N LEU A 10 -41.00 -20.68 -26.91
CA LEU A 10 -40.28 -20.36 -25.69
C LEU A 10 -39.59 -19.01 -25.89
N PRO A 11 -39.72 -18.06 -24.94
CA PRO A 11 -38.87 -16.88 -24.95
C PRO A 11 -37.45 -17.34 -24.64
N VAL A 12 -36.55 -17.18 -25.61
CA VAL A 12 -35.11 -17.26 -25.37
C VAL A 12 -34.80 -16.13 -24.39
N LEU A 13 -34.58 -16.49 -23.13
CA LEU A 13 -34.04 -15.59 -22.13
C LEU A 13 -32.61 -15.26 -22.58
N ILE A 14 -32.43 -14.09 -23.21
CA ILE A 14 -31.12 -13.52 -23.44
C ILE A 14 -30.59 -13.15 -22.05
N ALA A 15 -29.83 -14.08 -21.45
CA ALA A 15 -29.04 -13.78 -20.29
C ALA A 15 -28.02 -12.73 -20.72
N ILE A 16 -28.15 -11.53 -20.15
CA ILE A 16 -27.25 -10.41 -20.37
C ILE A 16 -25.83 -10.89 -20.01
N LEU A 17 -24.99 -10.97 -21.03
CA LEU A 17 -23.56 -11.26 -20.93
C LEU A 17 -22.90 -10.10 -20.18
N THR A 18 -22.74 -10.21 -18.86
CA THR A 18 -21.83 -9.33 -18.13
C THR A 18 -20.47 -10.01 -18.06
N PRO A 19 -19.46 -9.56 -18.84
CA PRO A 19 -18.10 -10.04 -18.65
C PRO A 19 -17.63 -9.65 -17.26
N THR A 20 -17.04 -10.60 -16.54
CA THR A 20 -16.43 -10.41 -15.22
C THR A 20 -15.02 -9.81 -15.35
N THR A 21 -14.87 -8.75 -16.14
CA THR A 21 -13.68 -7.89 -16.18
C THR A 21 -13.66 -6.86 -15.03
N PHE A 22 -14.70 -6.85 -14.19
CA PHE A 22 -14.83 -5.99 -12.99
C PHE A 22 -13.64 -6.00 -12.03
N ALA A 23 -12.70 -6.95 -12.11
CA ALA A 23 -11.54 -6.96 -11.23
C ALA A 23 -10.64 -5.72 -11.44
N GLN A 24 -10.58 -5.18 -12.67
CA GLN A 24 -9.72 -4.03 -12.98
C GLN A 24 -10.47 -2.85 -13.63
N THR A 25 -11.58 -3.11 -14.31
CA THR A 25 -12.33 -2.10 -15.06
C THR A 25 -13.65 -1.75 -14.36
N TRP A 26 -13.72 -0.59 -13.71
CA TRP A 26 -14.88 -0.12 -12.96
C TRP A 26 -14.76 1.39 -12.68
N SER A 27 -15.91 2.04 -12.42
CA SER A 27 -15.99 3.41 -11.91
C SER A 27 -16.89 3.46 -10.66
N PHE A 28 -16.52 4.30 -9.69
CA PHE A 28 -17.37 4.58 -8.53
C PHE A 28 -18.56 5.48 -8.88
N CYS A 29 -18.37 6.39 -9.85
CA CYS A 29 -19.34 7.40 -10.22
C CYS A 29 -19.31 7.61 -11.73
N ASN A 30 -20.22 6.96 -12.46
CA ASN A 30 -20.27 7.14 -13.91
C ASN A 30 -21.03 8.45 -14.26
N PRO A 31 -20.37 9.48 -14.82
CA PRO A 31 -20.96 10.80 -15.04
C PRO A 31 -22.07 10.80 -16.10
N MET A 32 -22.11 9.78 -16.97
CA MET A 32 -23.19 9.62 -17.95
C MET A 32 -24.49 9.13 -17.31
N ASN A 33 -24.41 8.42 -16.19
CA ASN A 33 -25.56 7.76 -15.57
C ASN A 33 -26.09 8.49 -14.33
N GLN A 34 -25.29 9.36 -13.73
CA GLN A 34 -25.68 10.12 -12.52
C GLN A 34 -25.01 11.49 -12.45
N THR A 35 -25.61 12.38 -11.65
CA THR A 35 -25.08 13.73 -11.38
C THR A 35 -24.36 13.77 -10.04
N GLY A 36 -23.52 14.79 -9.84
CA GLY A 36 -22.80 14.99 -8.58
C GLY A 36 -21.55 14.12 -8.40
N CYS A 37 -20.99 13.59 -9.50
CA CYS A 37 -19.66 13.01 -9.45
C CYS A 37 -18.62 14.07 -9.04
N PRO A 38 -17.66 13.71 -8.17
CA PRO A 38 -16.57 14.61 -7.85
C PRO A 38 -15.76 14.93 -9.12
N ASN A 39 -15.05 16.07 -9.10
CA ASN A 39 -14.12 16.36 -10.17
C ASN A 39 -12.95 15.37 -10.13
N ASP A 40 -12.46 15.00 -11.31
CA ASP A 40 -11.29 14.15 -11.45
C ASP A 40 -10.04 14.97 -11.15
N ILE A 41 -9.20 14.49 -10.24
CA ILE A 41 -7.94 15.16 -9.91
C ILE A 41 -7.00 15.02 -11.11
N ALA A 42 -6.49 16.12 -11.66
CA ALA A 42 -5.58 16.10 -12.80
C ALA A 42 -4.12 15.90 -12.37
N LEU A 43 -3.33 15.23 -13.22
CA LEU A 43 -1.87 15.18 -13.07
C LEU A 43 -1.23 16.55 -13.36
N GLY A 44 -1.67 17.18 -14.45
CA GLY A 44 -1.34 18.56 -14.80
C GLY A 44 0.12 18.84 -15.12
N ILE A 45 0.92 17.81 -15.42
CA ILE A 45 2.32 17.94 -15.87
C ILE A 45 2.62 16.97 -17.01
N SER A 46 3.56 17.38 -17.85
CA SER A 46 3.98 16.63 -19.04
C SER A 46 5.05 15.56 -18.79
N ASN A 47 5.53 15.39 -17.55
CA ASN A 47 6.62 14.43 -17.30
C ASN A 47 6.63 13.94 -15.85
N TYR A 48 5.60 13.21 -15.43
CA TYR A 48 5.67 12.40 -14.22
C TYR A 48 6.51 11.14 -14.50
N SER A 49 7.48 10.83 -13.65
CA SER A 49 8.29 9.62 -13.82
C SER A 49 8.75 9.03 -12.48
N ILE A 50 8.57 7.72 -12.34
CA ILE A 50 9.05 6.93 -11.20
C ILE A 50 9.80 5.69 -11.67
N ASP A 51 10.98 5.49 -11.09
CA ASP A 51 11.79 4.27 -11.24
C ASP A 51 11.65 3.41 -9.97
N LEU A 52 10.96 2.28 -10.12
CA LEU A 52 10.60 1.35 -9.06
C LEU A 52 11.75 0.43 -8.66
N THR A 53 12.86 0.46 -9.40
CA THR A 53 14.12 -0.19 -8.98
C THR A 53 14.86 0.64 -7.93
N SER A 54 14.58 1.94 -7.85
CA SER A 54 15.20 2.83 -6.86
C SER A 54 14.23 3.33 -5.79
N GLN A 55 12.92 3.33 -6.09
CA GLN A 55 11.90 3.95 -5.27
C GLN A 55 10.66 3.06 -5.15
N ILE A 56 9.75 3.41 -4.24
CA ILE A 56 8.44 2.77 -4.12
C ILE A 56 7.37 3.81 -4.40
N MET A 57 6.21 3.39 -4.88
CA MET A 57 5.10 4.32 -5.14
C MET A 57 4.56 4.91 -3.83
N SER A 58 4.30 6.21 -3.84
CA SER A 58 3.64 6.90 -2.74
C SER A 58 2.13 6.67 -2.80
N THR A 59 1.52 6.50 -1.63
CA THR A 59 0.05 6.44 -1.50
C THR A 59 -0.65 7.74 -1.89
N ASP A 60 0.10 8.84 -1.97
CA ASP A 60 -0.41 10.13 -2.44
C ASP A 60 -0.63 10.12 -3.96
N VAL A 61 0.14 9.31 -4.70
CA VAL A 61 0.11 9.27 -6.17
C VAL A 61 -0.60 8.01 -6.67
N TRP A 62 -0.41 6.87 -6.00
CA TRP A 62 -0.95 5.57 -6.38
C TRP A 62 -1.68 4.93 -5.21
N ASN A 63 -2.89 4.45 -5.47
CA ASN A 63 -3.68 3.66 -4.54
C ASN A 63 -3.61 2.17 -4.89
N THR A 64 -3.42 1.30 -3.90
CA THR A 64 -3.55 -0.15 -4.10
C THR A 64 -5.01 -0.53 -3.91
N THR A 65 -5.68 -0.86 -5.01
CA THR A 65 -7.12 -1.17 -5.02
C THR A 65 -7.40 -2.63 -4.69
N ALA A 66 -6.45 -3.52 -4.95
CA ALA A 66 -6.54 -4.93 -4.62
C ALA A 66 -5.16 -5.52 -4.32
N GLY A 67 -5.10 -6.53 -3.44
CA GLY A 67 -3.88 -7.26 -3.11
C GLY A 67 -2.81 -6.42 -2.41
N THR A 68 -1.55 -6.79 -2.60
CA THR A 68 -0.37 -6.09 -2.07
C THR A 68 0.71 -6.07 -3.13
N ILE A 69 1.45 -4.96 -3.21
CA ILE A 69 2.57 -4.81 -4.14
C ILE A 69 3.87 -4.95 -3.38
N ASN A 70 4.68 -5.92 -3.81
CA ASN A 70 6.02 -6.12 -3.27
C ASN A 70 7.02 -5.30 -4.10
N TYR A 71 8.16 -4.95 -3.52
CA TYR A 71 9.19 -4.19 -4.22
C TYR A 71 10.52 -4.94 -4.13
N ASP A 72 11.09 -5.24 -5.29
CA ASP A 72 12.45 -5.73 -5.44
C ASP A 72 13.25 -4.62 -6.13
N PHE A 73 14.27 -4.05 -5.47
CA PHE A 73 15.03 -2.93 -6.04
C PHE A 73 15.94 -3.31 -7.23
N LYS A 74 15.88 -4.55 -7.75
CA LYS A 74 16.46 -4.95 -9.03
C LYS A 74 15.39 -5.13 -10.11
N GLU A 75 14.25 -5.69 -9.74
CA GLU A 75 13.17 -6.05 -10.67
C GLU A 75 12.00 -5.04 -10.70
N GLY A 76 11.95 -4.09 -9.76
CA GLY A 76 10.87 -3.11 -9.60
C GLY A 76 9.71 -3.60 -8.75
N ALA A 77 8.53 -3.01 -8.96
CA ALA A 77 7.29 -3.41 -8.31
C ALA A 77 6.82 -4.79 -8.81
N GLN A 78 6.48 -5.69 -7.89
CA GLN A 78 6.06 -7.06 -8.14
C GLN A 78 4.59 -7.22 -7.78
N PHE A 79 3.81 -7.66 -8.77
CA PHE A 79 2.40 -8.00 -8.66
C PHE A 79 2.30 -9.52 -8.67
N ILE A 80 1.95 -10.13 -7.53
CA ILE A 80 2.09 -11.58 -7.32
C ILE A 80 0.74 -12.23 -7.04
N ILE A 81 0.43 -13.29 -7.79
CA ILE A 81 -0.66 -14.22 -7.49
C ILE A 81 -0.04 -15.49 -6.91
N GLU A 82 -0.24 -15.72 -5.62
CA GLU A 82 0.19 -16.95 -4.93
C GLU A 82 -0.95 -17.96 -4.82
N LYS A 83 -2.20 -17.49 -4.78
CA LYS A 83 -3.39 -18.34 -4.62
C LYS A 83 -4.62 -17.75 -5.30
N LYS A 84 -5.68 -18.56 -5.32
CA LYS A 84 -6.98 -18.23 -5.93
C LYS A 84 -7.51 -16.88 -5.45
N LEU A 85 -8.12 -16.15 -6.38
CA LEU A 85 -8.79 -14.85 -6.17
C LEU A 85 -7.85 -13.66 -5.89
N GLU A 86 -6.54 -13.84 -5.85
CA GLU A 86 -5.62 -12.71 -5.77
C GLU A 86 -5.56 -11.98 -7.12
N SER A 87 -5.71 -10.66 -7.07
CA SER A 87 -5.63 -9.78 -8.24
C SER A 87 -4.93 -8.45 -7.90
N PRO A 88 -3.65 -8.47 -7.48
CA PRO A 88 -2.93 -7.26 -7.12
C PRO A 88 -3.05 -6.18 -8.19
N THR A 89 -3.56 -5.01 -7.79
CA THR A 89 -3.85 -3.90 -8.70
C THR A 89 -3.56 -2.58 -8.01
N ILE A 90 -2.94 -1.67 -8.75
CA ILE A 90 -2.77 -0.27 -8.37
C ILE A 90 -3.48 0.63 -9.38
N GLN A 91 -3.88 1.80 -8.91
CA GLN A 91 -4.56 2.85 -9.68
C GLN A 91 -3.93 4.20 -9.32
N SER A 92 -3.71 5.07 -10.31
CA SER A 92 -3.28 6.44 -10.02
C SER A 92 -4.40 7.24 -9.35
N ASN A 93 -4.06 8.06 -8.37
CA ASN A 93 -5.00 9.01 -7.76
C ASN A 93 -5.30 10.20 -8.67
N PHE A 94 -4.50 10.37 -9.72
CA PHE A 94 -4.68 11.39 -10.74
C PHE A 94 -5.27 10.78 -12.02
N HIS A 95 -5.84 11.66 -12.83
CA HIS A 95 -6.28 11.41 -14.19
C HIS A 95 -5.43 12.23 -15.15
N ILE A 96 -5.30 11.76 -16.38
CA ILE A 96 -4.77 12.52 -17.51
C ILE A 96 -5.89 12.74 -18.53
N PHE A 97 -5.80 13.84 -19.26
CA PHE A 97 -6.73 14.11 -20.35
C PHE A 97 -5.97 14.24 -21.65
N PHE A 98 -5.84 13.10 -22.36
CA PHE A 98 -4.84 12.88 -23.39
C PHE A 98 -3.40 12.96 -22.84
N GLY A 99 -2.44 12.56 -23.66
CA GLY A 99 -1.02 12.57 -23.33
C GLY A 99 -0.37 11.21 -23.55
N GLN A 100 0.50 10.79 -22.65
CA GLN A 100 1.29 9.57 -22.84
C GLN A 100 1.41 8.77 -21.55
N VAL A 101 1.28 7.45 -21.65
CA VAL A 101 1.59 6.50 -20.57
C VAL A 101 2.63 5.53 -21.08
N GLU A 102 3.80 5.51 -20.43
CA GLU A 102 4.90 4.60 -20.71
C GLU A 102 5.14 3.72 -19.48
N VAL A 103 5.19 2.41 -19.69
CA VAL A 103 5.44 1.42 -18.65
C VAL A 103 6.52 0.45 -19.11
N ILE A 104 7.60 0.35 -18.33
CA ILE A 104 8.62 -0.68 -18.55
C ILE A 104 8.30 -1.86 -17.66
N MET A 105 7.88 -2.98 -18.25
CA MET A 105 7.47 -4.16 -17.50
C MET A 105 7.79 -5.47 -18.22
N LYS A 106 7.75 -6.57 -17.45
CA LYS A 106 7.62 -7.94 -17.94
C LYS A 106 6.34 -8.55 -17.37
N ALA A 107 5.61 -9.27 -18.20
CA ALA A 107 4.34 -9.90 -17.85
C ALA A 107 4.56 -11.17 -17.01
N ALA A 108 3.50 -11.64 -16.36
CA ALA A 108 3.53 -12.91 -15.66
C ALA A 108 3.47 -14.10 -16.62
N LEU A 109 4.29 -15.11 -16.36
CA LEU A 109 4.16 -16.44 -16.96
C LEU A 109 3.12 -17.25 -16.19
N GLY A 110 2.23 -17.95 -16.89
CA GLY A 110 1.21 -18.81 -16.29
C GLY A 110 -0.06 -18.89 -17.14
N GLN A 111 -0.52 -20.11 -17.43
CA GLN A 111 -1.77 -20.31 -18.17
C GLN A 111 -2.94 -19.67 -17.42
N GLY A 112 -3.83 -18.95 -18.12
CA GLY A 112 -4.98 -18.29 -17.51
C GLY A 112 -4.64 -17.03 -16.70
N VAL A 113 -3.37 -16.67 -16.55
CA VAL A 113 -2.94 -15.47 -15.80
C VAL A 113 -2.79 -14.31 -16.76
N VAL A 114 -3.31 -13.15 -16.36
CA VAL A 114 -3.34 -11.94 -17.17
C VAL A 114 -2.55 -10.85 -16.48
N SER A 115 -1.65 -10.21 -17.21
CA SER A 115 -1.02 -8.94 -16.80
C SER A 115 -1.61 -7.81 -17.61
N SER A 116 -1.80 -6.64 -17.00
CA SER A 116 -2.58 -5.58 -17.61
C SER A 116 -2.02 -4.18 -17.33
N ILE A 117 -2.07 -3.32 -18.36
CA ILE A 117 -1.98 -1.86 -18.24
C ILE A 117 -3.30 -1.32 -18.76
N VAL A 118 -4.03 -0.55 -17.95
CA VAL A 118 -5.32 0.01 -18.31
C VAL A 118 -5.30 1.52 -18.10
N ILE A 119 -5.77 2.27 -19.09
CA ILE A 119 -6.09 3.69 -18.99
C ILE A 119 -7.60 3.78 -19.03
N GLN A 120 -8.26 4.14 -17.93
CA GLN A 120 -9.72 4.09 -17.84
C GLN A 120 -10.32 5.36 -17.22
N SER A 121 -11.39 5.85 -17.85
CA SER A 121 -12.19 6.95 -17.35
C SER A 121 -13.37 6.48 -16.49
N ASP A 122 -13.98 7.43 -15.81
CA ASP A 122 -15.18 7.21 -15.02
C ASP A 122 -16.43 6.88 -15.88
N ASP A 123 -16.48 7.30 -17.14
CA ASP A 123 -17.52 6.85 -18.09
C ASP A 123 -17.23 5.51 -18.76
N LEU A 124 -16.10 4.85 -18.44
CA LEU A 124 -15.63 3.58 -18.99
C LEU A 124 -15.17 3.69 -20.46
N ASP A 125 -14.69 4.85 -20.89
CA ASP A 125 -13.69 4.89 -21.95
C ASP A 125 -12.41 4.19 -21.45
N GLU A 126 -11.81 3.36 -22.29
CA GLU A 126 -10.75 2.44 -21.89
C GLU A 126 -9.74 2.22 -23.01
N ILE A 127 -8.46 2.21 -22.67
CA ILE A 127 -7.36 1.74 -23.51
C ILE A 127 -6.56 0.75 -22.70
N ASP A 128 -6.37 -0.46 -23.21
CA ASP A 128 -5.70 -1.51 -22.45
C ASP A 128 -4.60 -2.23 -23.27
N TRP A 129 -3.67 -2.79 -22.49
CA TRP A 129 -2.69 -3.78 -22.90
C TRP A 129 -2.88 -5.03 -22.05
N GLU A 130 -2.96 -6.18 -22.69
CA GLU A 130 -3.21 -7.45 -22.02
C GLU A 130 -2.18 -8.51 -22.46
N TRP A 131 -1.48 -9.08 -21.49
CA TRP A 131 -0.61 -10.24 -21.72
C TRP A 131 -1.24 -11.47 -21.10
N ILE A 132 -1.41 -12.50 -21.92
CA ILE A 132 -1.85 -13.80 -21.45
C ILE A 132 -0.61 -14.63 -21.14
N GLY A 133 -0.46 -15.07 -19.89
CA GLY A 133 0.74 -15.75 -19.42
C GLY A 133 1.01 -17.09 -20.09
N GLY A 134 0.03 -17.69 -20.75
CA GLY A 134 0.20 -18.86 -21.63
C GLY A 134 0.74 -18.53 -23.03
N ASN A 135 0.72 -17.26 -23.45
CA ASN A 135 1.21 -16.79 -24.75
C ASN A 135 2.50 -15.97 -24.57
N GLN A 136 3.62 -16.58 -24.91
CA GLN A 136 4.95 -15.96 -24.74
C GLN A 136 5.46 -15.22 -25.98
N THR A 137 4.58 -14.94 -26.94
CA THR A 137 4.96 -14.38 -28.24
C THR A 137 4.18 -13.15 -28.62
N HIS A 138 3.09 -12.84 -27.91
CA HIS A 138 2.22 -11.73 -28.26
C HIS A 138 1.72 -10.96 -27.04
N VAL A 139 1.36 -9.71 -27.29
CA VAL A 139 0.56 -8.85 -26.42
C VAL A 139 -0.71 -8.45 -27.16
N GLN A 140 -1.81 -8.28 -26.44
CA GLN A 140 -3.04 -7.74 -26.99
C GLN A 140 -3.16 -6.26 -26.65
N THR A 141 -3.63 -5.47 -27.61
CA THR A 141 -4.09 -4.09 -27.39
C THR A 141 -5.59 -4.04 -27.60
N ASN A 142 -6.32 -3.28 -26.80
CA ASN A 142 -7.76 -3.14 -26.95
C ASN A 142 -8.23 -1.74 -26.54
N TYR A 143 -9.51 -1.47 -26.79
CA TYR A 143 -10.14 -0.23 -26.33
C TYR A 143 -11.64 -0.43 -26.14
N PHE A 144 -12.22 0.32 -25.20
CA PHE A 144 -13.67 0.47 -25.06
C PHE A 144 -14.04 1.94 -25.04
N GLY A 145 -15.23 2.25 -25.55
CA GLY A 145 -15.79 3.58 -25.40
C GLY A 145 -17.07 3.49 -24.61
N LYS A 146 -17.19 4.26 -23.53
CA LYS A 146 -18.38 4.38 -22.69
C LYS A 146 -18.89 3.03 -22.16
N GLY A 147 -17.97 2.10 -21.88
CA GLY A 147 -18.29 0.74 -21.44
C GLY A 147 -19.06 -0.08 -22.47
N ASN A 148 -19.07 0.33 -23.74
CA ASN A 148 -19.82 -0.34 -24.78
C ASN A 148 -19.18 -1.69 -25.12
N THR A 149 -19.82 -2.80 -24.74
CA THR A 149 -19.37 -4.19 -24.99
C THR A 149 -20.19 -4.91 -26.05
N THR A 150 -20.91 -4.19 -26.93
CA THR A 150 -21.72 -4.80 -27.99
C THR A 150 -20.91 -5.54 -29.05
N SER A 151 -19.60 -5.28 -29.11
CA SER A 151 -18.64 -5.97 -29.96
C SER A 151 -17.30 -6.13 -29.24
N TYR A 152 -16.61 -7.23 -29.55
CA TYR A 152 -15.28 -7.58 -29.03
C TYR A 152 -14.22 -7.64 -30.16
N ASP A 153 -14.51 -7.03 -31.31
CA ASP A 153 -13.64 -6.95 -32.50
C ASP A 153 -12.49 -5.93 -32.39
N ARG A 154 -12.35 -5.30 -31.23
CA ARG A 154 -11.42 -4.18 -31.00
C ARG A 154 -10.03 -4.63 -30.58
N ALA A 155 -9.93 -5.88 -30.12
CA ALA A 155 -8.71 -6.46 -29.60
C ALA A 155 -7.80 -6.92 -30.75
N ILE A 156 -6.54 -6.49 -30.76
CA ILE A 156 -5.55 -6.85 -31.77
C ILE A 156 -4.29 -7.37 -31.08
N TRP A 157 -3.83 -8.54 -31.53
CA TRP A 157 -2.60 -9.18 -31.07
C TRP A 157 -1.39 -8.71 -31.87
N HIS A 158 -0.29 -8.46 -31.16
CA HIS A 158 0.97 -7.99 -31.71
C HIS A 158 2.11 -8.86 -31.22
N GLU A 159 3.04 -9.19 -32.10
CA GLU A 159 4.23 -9.94 -31.74
C GLU A 159 5.11 -9.15 -30.77
N VAL A 160 5.62 -9.83 -29.75
CA VAL A 160 6.61 -9.31 -28.80
C VAL A 160 7.51 -10.45 -28.34
N GLN A 161 8.81 -10.18 -28.24
CA GLN A 161 9.79 -11.21 -27.94
C GLN A 161 9.76 -11.57 -26.46
N THR A 162 9.19 -12.73 -26.10
CA THR A 162 9.27 -13.29 -24.73
C THR A 162 8.87 -12.27 -23.62
N PRO A 163 7.65 -11.71 -23.66
CA PRO A 163 7.25 -10.60 -22.78
C PRO A 163 7.20 -10.97 -21.30
N GLN A 164 7.26 -12.26 -20.95
CA GLN A 164 7.35 -12.77 -19.58
C GLN A 164 8.80 -12.90 -19.07
N GLU A 165 9.78 -12.93 -19.97
CA GLU A 165 11.21 -13.07 -19.63
C GLU A 165 11.94 -11.72 -19.69
N LEU A 166 11.59 -10.89 -20.68
CA LEU A 166 12.25 -9.61 -20.94
C LEU A 166 11.39 -8.42 -20.54
N TYR A 167 12.06 -7.35 -20.10
CA TYR A 167 11.41 -6.06 -19.95
C TYR A 167 11.29 -5.39 -21.30
N HIS A 168 10.09 -4.95 -21.62
CA HIS A 168 9.80 -4.12 -22.77
C HIS A 168 9.24 -2.78 -22.32
N ASN A 169 9.43 -1.77 -23.16
CA ASN A 169 8.76 -0.48 -23.03
C ASN A 169 7.43 -0.54 -23.79
N TYR A 170 6.33 -0.49 -23.05
CA TYR A 170 4.99 -0.35 -23.61
C TYR A 170 4.53 1.09 -23.43
N THR A 171 4.31 1.79 -24.54
CA THR A 171 3.88 3.19 -24.53
C THR A 171 2.57 3.36 -25.26
N THR A 172 1.61 4.01 -24.62
CA THR A 172 0.39 4.53 -25.24
C THR A 172 0.53 6.04 -25.39
N ASP A 173 0.56 6.54 -26.63
CA ASP A 173 0.43 7.96 -26.95
C ASP A 173 -1.02 8.23 -27.37
N TRP A 174 -1.79 8.82 -26.45
CA TRP A 174 -3.23 9.01 -26.57
C TRP A 174 -3.55 10.47 -26.88
N GLN A 175 -4.00 10.73 -28.10
CA GLN A 175 -4.30 12.07 -28.60
C GLN A 175 -5.80 12.22 -28.91
N LYS A 176 -6.23 13.41 -29.31
CA LYS A 176 -7.66 13.69 -29.59
C LYS A 176 -8.19 12.96 -30.81
N ASP A 177 -7.33 12.74 -31.79
CA ASP A 177 -7.66 12.21 -33.12
C ASP A 177 -7.13 10.79 -33.35
N LYS A 178 -6.14 10.34 -32.56
CA LYS A 178 -5.60 8.99 -32.63
C LYS A 178 -4.92 8.53 -31.34
N THR A 179 -4.83 7.21 -31.18
CA THR A 179 -4.01 6.55 -30.17
C THR A 179 -2.96 5.70 -30.86
N ASP A 180 -1.69 5.98 -30.59
CA ASP A 180 -0.57 5.15 -31.05
C ASP A 180 -0.05 4.29 -29.91
N PHE A 181 0.12 3.00 -30.20
CA PHE A 181 0.69 2.01 -29.29
C PHE A 181 2.12 1.69 -29.75
N TYR A 182 3.05 1.64 -28.81
CA TYR A 182 4.45 1.37 -29.07
C TYR A 182 4.96 0.21 -28.22
N ILE A 183 5.82 -0.61 -28.83
CA ILE A 183 6.69 -1.57 -28.14
C ILE A 183 8.12 -1.18 -28.45
N ASP A 184 8.94 -0.94 -27.42
CA ASP A 184 10.36 -0.60 -27.54
C ASP A 184 10.64 0.56 -28.51
N GLY A 185 9.75 1.56 -28.51
CA GLY A 185 9.83 2.75 -29.34
C GLY A 185 9.33 2.59 -30.78
N GLN A 186 8.82 1.41 -31.17
CA GLN A 186 8.23 1.17 -32.48
C GLN A 186 6.71 1.18 -32.41
N VAL A 187 6.06 1.93 -33.30
CA VAL A 187 4.59 1.93 -33.42
C VAL A 187 4.13 0.56 -33.93
N ILE A 188 3.28 -0.12 -33.16
CA ILE A 188 2.68 -1.42 -33.51
C ILE A 188 1.20 -1.30 -33.89
N ARG A 189 0.51 -0.26 -33.39
CA ARG A 189 -0.88 0.02 -33.73
C ARG A 189 -1.14 1.52 -33.70
N THR A 190 -1.92 2.00 -34.66
CA THR A 190 -2.57 3.30 -34.63
C THR A 190 -4.07 3.06 -34.67
N LEU A 191 -4.80 3.55 -33.67
CA LEU A 191 -6.26 3.63 -33.67
C LEU A 191 -6.65 5.06 -34.00
N LYS A 192 -7.29 5.32 -35.14
CA LYS A 192 -7.83 6.64 -35.43
C LYS A 192 -9.22 6.80 -34.83
N LYS A 193 -9.58 8.01 -34.40
CA LYS A 193 -10.87 8.32 -33.80
C LYS A 193 -12.04 7.83 -34.66
N GLU A 194 -11.99 8.07 -35.97
CA GLU A 194 -13.03 7.67 -36.91
C GLU A 194 -13.23 6.15 -37.04
N GLU A 195 -12.19 5.34 -36.79
CA GLU A 195 -12.25 3.88 -36.83
C GLU A 195 -13.03 3.33 -35.63
N ALA A 196 -13.05 4.08 -34.52
CA ALA A 196 -13.79 3.72 -33.31
C ALA A 196 -15.28 4.11 -33.39
N ASN A 197 -16.01 3.44 -34.29
CA ASN A 197 -17.45 3.65 -34.51
C ASN A 197 -17.77 5.12 -34.87
N GLY A 198 -16.99 5.69 -35.80
CA GLY A 198 -17.13 7.10 -36.20
C GLY A 198 -16.79 8.09 -35.08
N GLY A 199 -15.93 7.70 -34.13
CA GLY A 199 -15.54 8.52 -32.98
C GLY A 199 -16.39 8.36 -31.73
N LYS A 200 -17.51 7.61 -31.80
CA LYS A 200 -18.41 7.43 -30.65
C LYS A 200 -17.83 6.55 -29.56
N ASN A 201 -17.03 5.56 -29.96
CA ASN A 201 -16.37 4.63 -29.04
C ASN A 201 -14.87 4.95 -28.87
N TYR A 202 -14.40 6.10 -29.37
CA TYR A 202 -13.03 6.51 -29.17
C TYR A 202 -12.85 7.01 -27.73
N PRO A 203 -11.86 6.49 -26.97
CA PRO A 203 -11.54 7.00 -25.64
C PRO A 203 -11.18 8.47 -25.68
N GLN A 204 -11.95 9.29 -24.96
CA GLN A 204 -11.87 10.75 -25.10
C GLN A 204 -12.23 11.51 -23.82
N THR A 205 -12.13 10.89 -22.66
CA THR A 205 -12.51 11.47 -21.36
C THR A 205 -11.42 11.19 -20.32
N PRO A 206 -11.22 12.08 -19.32
CA PRO A 206 -10.13 11.96 -18.35
C PRO A 206 -10.04 10.57 -17.73
N ALA A 207 -8.84 10.01 -17.70
CA ALA A 207 -8.63 8.63 -17.34
C ALA A 207 -7.48 8.46 -16.34
N ASP A 208 -7.69 7.57 -15.37
CA ASP A 208 -6.64 7.10 -14.47
C ASP A 208 -5.83 5.98 -15.13
N VAL A 209 -4.66 5.67 -14.57
CA VAL A 209 -3.79 4.58 -15.02
C VAL A 209 -3.83 3.47 -13.98
N ARG A 210 -4.05 2.23 -14.43
CA ARG A 210 -4.11 1.02 -13.61
C ARG A 210 -3.10 0.00 -14.09
N LEU A 211 -2.37 -0.58 -13.15
CA LEU A 211 -1.45 -1.69 -13.40
C LEU A 211 -1.86 -2.85 -12.52
N GLY A 212 -1.92 -4.06 -13.08
CA GLY A 212 -2.26 -5.22 -12.26
C GLY A 212 -2.12 -6.56 -12.95
N ILE A 213 -2.24 -7.59 -12.14
CA ILE A 213 -2.25 -9.00 -12.54
C ILE A 213 -3.54 -9.64 -12.02
N TRP A 214 -4.15 -10.53 -12.79
CA TRP A 214 -5.40 -11.20 -12.39
C TRP A 214 -5.59 -12.58 -13.03
N PRO A 215 -6.36 -13.48 -12.40
CA PRO A 215 -6.61 -14.83 -12.92
C PRO A 215 -7.78 -14.82 -13.91
N GLY A 216 -7.53 -14.49 -15.18
CA GLY A 216 -8.54 -14.56 -16.25
C GLY A 216 -9.14 -15.96 -16.43
N GLY A 217 -8.34 -17.00 -16.22
CA GLY A 217 -8.77 -18.40 -16.21
C GLY A 217 -9.45 -18.87 -14.92
N ASP A 218 -9.88 -17.99 -14.02
CA ASP A 218 -10.61 -18.40 -12.82
C ASP A 218 -11.98 -19.02 -13.21
N PRO A 219 -12.37 -20.17 -12.64
CA PRO A 219 -13.65 -20.82 -12.94
C PRO A 219 -14.91 -19.98 -12.64
N LYS A 220 -14.79 -18.89 -11.87
CA LYS A 220 -15.88 -17.94 -11.64
C LYS A 220 -16.07 -16.96 -12.79
N ASN A 221 -15.10 -16.84 -13.69
CA ASN A 221 -15.25 -16.05 -14.90
C ASN A 221 -16.16 -16.76 -15.90
N ASN A 222 -16.70 -15.99 -16.83
CA ASN A 222 -17.46 -16.58 -17.94
C ASN A 222 -16.53 -17.38 -18.86
N GLU A 223 -17.09 -18.34 -19.58
CA GLU A 223 -16.35 -19.27 -20.44
C GLU A 223 -15.50 -18.55 -21.49
N TYR A 224 -15.99 -17.46 -22.08
CA TYR A 224 -15.24 -16.69 -23.08
C TYR A 224 -14.00 -16.02 -22.49
N THR A 225 -14.08 -15.48 -21.27
CA THR A 225 -12.92 -14.90 -20.58
C THR A 225 -11.89 -15.99 -20.25
N ILE A 226 -12.33 -17.17 -19.81
CA ILE A 226 -11.43 -18.29 -19.52
C ILE A 226 -10.74 -18.77 -20.80
N GLU A 227 -11.48 -18.92 -21.89
CA GLU A 227 -10.93 -19.31 -23.20
C GLU A 227 -9.95 -18.27 -23.74
N TRP A 228 -10.31 -16.98 -23.69
CA TRP A 228 -9.44 -15.87 -24.08
C TRP A 228 -8.14 -15.83 -23.26
N ALA A 229 -8.21 -16.12 -21.95
CA ALA A 229 -7.04 -16.22 -21.09
C ALA A 229 -6.19 -17.49 -21.34
N GLY A 230 -6.57 -18.31 -22.33
CA GLY A 230 -5.85 -19.52 -22.71
C GLY A 230 -6.15 -20.73 -21.83
N GLY A 231 -7.23 -20.70 -21.04
CA GLY A 231 -7.67 -21.81 -20.19
C GLY A 231 -7.57 -21.53 -18.70
N ALA A 232 -7.84 -22.57 -17.90
CA ALA A 232 -7.87 -22.47 -16.44
C ALA A 232 -6.48 -22.21 -15.84
N VAL A 233 -6.42 -21.45 -14.74
CA VAL A 233 -5.19 -21.20 -13.99
C VAL A 233 -4.75 -22.45 -13.22
N ASP A 234 -3.50 -22.88 -13.42
CA ASP A 234 -2.87 -23.95 -12.66
C ASP A 234 -2.09 -23.41 -11.46
N TYR A 235 -2.78 -23.24 -10.33
CA TYR A 235 -2.18 -22.70 -9.10
C TYR A 235 -1.09 -23.60 -8.48
N GLU A 236 -0.85 -24.82 -8.97
CA GLU A 236 0.33 -25.61 -8.56
C GLU A 236 1.64 -25.00 -9.10
N GLN A 237 1.56 -24.16 -10.13
CA GLN A 237 2.68 -23.41 -10.72
C GLN A 237 2.87 -22.01 -10.12
N ALA A 238 2.04 -21.63 -9.14
CA ALA A 238 2.22 -20.39 -8.40
C ALA A 238 3.58 -20.37 -7.65
N PRO A 239 4.20 -19.20 -7.42
CA PRO A 239 3.66 -17.86 -7.66
C PRO A 239 3.79 -17.39 -9.11
N PHE A 240 2.80 -16.62 -9.56
CA PHE A 240 2.84 -15.89 -10.84
C PHE A 240 3.17 -14.43 -10.58
N THR A 241 4.11 -13.85 -11.31
CA THR A 241 4.60 -12.50 -11.02
C THR A 241 4.71 -11.63 -12.26
N MET A 242 3.97 -10.53 -12.28
CA MET A 242 4.19 -9.40 -13.18
C MET A 242 5.14 -8.42 -12.50
N ALA A 243 6.11 -7.88 -13.24
CA ALA A 243 7.09 -6.95 -12.68
C ALA A 243 7.15 -5.66 -13.50
N VAL A 244 7.06 -4.52 -12.80
CA VAL A 244 7.10 -3.17 -13.40
C VAL A 244 8.34 -2.45 -12.88
N LYS A 245 9.23 -2.06 -13.80
CA LYS A 245 10.46 -1.31 -13.49
C LYS A 245 10.22 0.18 -13.36
N SER A 246 9.45 0.78 -14.26
CA SER A 246 9.23 2.21 -14.24
C SER A 246 7.94 2.60 -14.92
N VAL A 247 7.41 3.75 -14.53
CA VAL A 247 6.23 4.37 -15.14
C VAL A 247 6.57 5.82 -15.45
N ARG A 248 6.24 6.28 -16.67
CA ARG A 248 6.26 7.69 -17.05
C ARG A 248 4.88 8.07 -17.59
N VAL A 249 4.34 9.17 -17.09
CA VAL A 249 3.04 9.70 -17.51
C VAL A 249 3.18 11.17 -17.89
N SER A 250 2.63 11.54 -19.03
CA SER A 250 2.45 12.91 -19.47
C SER A 250 0.97 13.20 -19.53
N ASP A 251 0.53 14.24 -18.82
CA ASP A 251 -0.76 14.87 -19.05
C ASP A 251 -0.61 15.89 -20.18
N ALA A 252 -1.47 15.83 -21.20
CA ALA A 252 -1.48 16.86 -22.25
C ALA A 252 -2.03 18.21 -21.74
N SER A 253 -2.63 18.21 -20.56
CA SER A 253 -3.21 19.36 -19.89
C SER A 253 -2.33 19.86 -18.73
N THR A 254 -2.55 21.12 -18.33
CA THR A 254 -1.94 21.74 -17.13
C THR A 254 -2.95 21.94 -16.00
N ALA A 255 -4.09 21.25 -16.07
CA ALA A 255 -5.18 21.35 -15.12
C ALA A 255 -4.78 20.94 -13.70
N THR A 256 -5.58 21.36 -12.73
CA THR A 256 -5.60 20.73 -11.40
C THR A 256 -6.75 19.73 -11.25
N GLU A 257 -7.85 19.95 -11.97
CA GLU A 257 -9.03 19.09 -11.94
C GLU A 257 -9.74 19.08 -13.31
N TYR A 258 -10.47 18.00 -13.59
CA TYR A 258 -11.40 17.91 -14.72
C TYR A 258 -12.83 17.82 -14.20
N HIS A 259 -13.70 18.66 -14.75
CA HIS A 259 -15.11 18.70 -14.40
C HIS A 259 -15.98 18.29 -15.58
N TRP A 260 -16.93 17.40 -15.32
CA TRP A 260 -17.92 16.96 -16.29
C TRP A 260 -19.11 17.93 -16.29
N SER A 261 -19.22 18.76 -17.33
CA SER A 261 -20.28 19.78 -17.45
C SER A 261 -21.65 19.18 -17.80
N ASP A 262 -21.66 17.99 -18.40
CA ASP A 262 -22.87 17.26 -18.79
C ASP A 262 -22.65 15.72 -18.78
N GLN A 263 -23.68 14.98 -19.21
CA GLN A 263 -23.72 13.52 -19.22
C GLN A 263 -23.48 12.90 -20.61
N THR A 264 -22.93 13.65 -21.56
CA THR A 264 -22.80 13.20 -22.96
C THR A 264 -21.69 12.18 -23.17
N GLY A 265 -20.69 12.12 -22.28
CA GLY A 265 -19.48 11.32 -22.52
C GLY A 265 -18.56 11.91 -23.59
N SER A 266 -18.72 13.19 -23.93
CA SER A 266 -17.94 13.85 -24.99
C SER A 266 -16.73 14.56 -24.41
N MET A 267 -15.61 14.59 -25.14
CA MET A 267 -14.45 15.38 -24.71
C MET A 267 -14.76 16.87 -24.56
N GLU A 268 -15.77 17.37 -25.29
CA GLU A 268 -16.26 18.74 -25.24
C GLU A 268 -16.99 19.08 -23.94
N SER A 269 -17.48 18.08 -23.19
CA SER A 269 -18.11 18.31 -21.88
C SER A 269 -17.12 18.33 -20.72
N ILE A 270 -15.83 18.19 -21.01
CA ILE A 270 -14.77 18.20 -20.02
C ILE A 270 -14.25 19.62 -19.85
N GLU A 271 -14.64 20.24 -18.75
CA GLU A 271 -14.13 21.54 -18.31
C GLU A 271 -12.79 21.35 -17.60
N VAL A 272 -11.76 22.01 -18.12
CA VAL A 272 -10.41 22.02 -17.53
C VAL A 272 -10.32 23.12 -16.47
N ILE A 273 -10.18 22.72 -15.20
CA ILE A 273 -10.07 23.65 -14.08
C ILE A 273 -8.60 23.86 -13.71
N ASN A 274 -8.17 25.12 -13.66
CA ASN A 274 -6.81 25.52 -13.30
C ASN A 274 -6.79 26.17 -11.90
N GLY A 275 -6.43 25.39 -10.89
CA GLY A 275 -6.18 25.84 -9.53
C GLY A 275 -4.73 26.28 -9.31
N THR A 276 -4.45 26.88 -8.14
CA THR A 276 -3.12 27.38 -7.77
C THR A 276 -2.20 26.31 -7.18
N LYS A 277 -2.75 25.15 -6.78
CA LYS A 277 -1.99 24.05 -6.17
C LYS A 277 -2.63 22.70 -6.47
N ARG A 278 -1.79 21.68 -6.73
CA ARG A 278 -2.22 20.29 -6.86
C ARG A 278 -2.70 19.72 -5.52
N ALA A 279 -3.67 18.80 -5.61
CA ALA A 279 -4.27 18.13 -4.46
C ALA A 279 -3.32 17.12 -3.77
N PHE A 280 -2.26 16.67 -4.46
CA PHE A 280 -1.33 15.64 -3.96
C PHE A 280 0.13 16.00 -4.23
N GLY A 281 1.04 15.38 -3.48
CA GLY A 281 2.48 15.48 -3.69
C GLY A 281 2.96 14.43 -4.67
N LEU A 282 3.76 14.84 -5.67
CA LEU A 282 4.39 13.90 -6.61
C LEU A 282 5.52 13.11 -5.93
N ASP A 283 5.70 11.87 -6.36
CA ASP A 283 6.83 11.02 -6.02
C ASP A 283 7.82 10.92 -7.19
N GLY A 284 8.79 10.01 -7.10
CA GLY A 284 9.79 9.78 -8.14
C GLY A 284 10.67 10.99 -8.39
N ASN A 285 11.05 11.18 -9.66
CA ASN A 285 11.92 12.27 -10.11
C ASN A 285 11.25 13.65 -10.06
N ASN A 286 9.96 13.68 -9.75
CA ASN A 286 9.14 14.88 -9.68
C ASN A 286 8.94 15.39 -8.25
N SER A 287 9.44 14.67 -7.26
CA SER A 287 9.37 15.05 -5.85
C SER A 287 10.34 16.19 -5.51
N VAL A 288 9.93 17.12 -4.64
CA VAL A 288 10.80 18.21 -4.12
C VAL A 288 11.86 17.65 -3.16
N SER A 289 11.64 16.44 -2.62
CA SER A 289 12.60 15.69 -1.82
C SER A 289 12.67 14.24 -2.33
N PRO A 290 13.70 13.87 -3.11
CA PRO A 290 13.90 12.50 -3.58
C PRO A 290 14.26 11.51 -2.45
N ALA A 291 14.46 11.99 -1.22
CA ALA A 291 14.71 11.14 -0.07
C ALA A 291 13.41 10.45 0.39
N GLN A 292 13.33 9.13 0.19
CA GLN A 292 12.25 8.30 0.76
C GLN A 292 12.10 8.55 2.26
N THR A 293 10.86 8.77 2.69
CA THR A 293 10.53 8.90 4.11
C THR A 293 10.84 7.60 4.87
N ALA A 294 11.07 7.70 6.18
CA ALA A 294 11.29 6.52 7.02
C ALA A 294 10.11 5.52 6.96
N ALA A 295 8.88 6.04 6.80
CA ALA A 295 7.68 5.21 6.62
C ALA A 295 7.70 4.44 5.29
N GLN A 296 8.09 5.09 4.19
CA GLN A 296 8.24 4.43 2.88
C GLN A 296 9.32 3.34 2.93
N ARG A 297 10.48 3.64 3.52
CA ARG A 297 11.56 2.65 3.71
C ARG A 297 11.12 1.46 4.56
N TRP A 298 10.32 1.70 5.60
CA TRP A 298 9.78 0.62 6.43
C TRP A 298 8.80 -0.28 5.66
N ARG A 299 7.93 0.30 4.83
CA ARG A 299 6.99 -0.47 3.99
C ARG A 299 7.71 -1.32 2.95
N ALA A 300 8.81 -0.81 2.39
CA ALA A 300 9.64 -1.52 1.40
C ALA A 300 10.39 -2.75 1.97
N LEU A 301 10.48 -2.90 3.29
CA LEU A 301 11.13 -4.07 3.88
C LEU A 301 10.25 -5.32 3.69
N SER A 302 10.89 -6.46 3.38
CA SER A 302 10.20 -7.75 3.42
C SER A 302 9.72 -8.06 4.84
N ASP A 303 8.71 -8.91 4.96
CA ASP A 303 8.18 -9.28 6.27
C ASP A 303 9.23 -9.97 7.15
N THR A 304 10.13 -10.76 6.54
CA THR A 304 11.30 -11.31 7.23
C THR A 304 12.23 -10.22 7.78
N ALA A 305 12.49 -9.17 7.00
CA ALA A 305 13.33 -8.05 7.44
C ALA A 305 12.66 -7.24 8.56
N LYS A 306 11.34 -7.02 8.48
CA LYS A 306 10.57 -6.38 9.55
C LYS A 306 10.63 -7.19 10.85
N ILE A 307 10.44 -8.51 10.77
CA ILE A 307 10.52 -9.43 11.93
C ILE A 307 11.93 -9.39 12.55
N ALA A 308 12.98 -9.45 11.72
CA ALA A 308 14.36 -9.39 12.21
C ALA A 308 14.67 -8.10 12.98
N ILE A 309 14.15 -6.95 12.53
CA ILE A 309 14.28 -5.67 13.23
C ILE A 309 13.53 -5.71 14.57
N PHE A 310 12.29 -6.20 14.60
CA PHE A 310 11.52 -6.32 15.84
C PHE A 310 12.21 -7.23 16.86
N CYS A 311 12.72 -8.39 16.45
CA CYS A 311 13.46 -9.30 17.31
C CYS A 311 14.74 -8.65 17.87
N SER A 312 15.45 -7.89 17.04
CA SER A 312 16.67 -7.19 17.46
C SER A 312 16.39 -6.11 18.49
N VAL A 313 15.37 -5.27 18.26
CA VAL A 313 14.95 -4.22 19.20
C VAL A 313 14.45 -4.83 20.51
N GLY A 314 13.64 -5.88 20.43
CA GLY A 314 13.15 -6.62 21.60
C GLY A 314 14.29 -7.21 22.43
N GLY A 315 15.29 -7.81 21.78
CA GLY A 315 16.48 -8.34 22.45
C GLY A 315 17.27 -7.28 23.21
N VAL A 316 17.50 -6.11 22.60
CA VAL A 316 18.20 -4.99 23.26
C VAL A 316 17.42 -4.47 24.47
N LEU A 317 16.09 -4.34 24.36
CA LEU A 317 15.25 -3.91 25.48
C LEU A 317 15.26 -4.91 26.63
N LEU A 318 15.23 -6.22 26.35
CA LEU A 318 15.32 -7.25 27.38
C LEU A 318 16.66 -7.20 28.12
N VAL A 319 17.76 -7.00 27.40
CA VAL A 319 19.09 -6.84 28.01
C VAL A 319 19.14 -5.56 28.88
N ALA A 320 18.60 -4.45 28.38
CA ALA A 320 18.55 -3.20 29.14
C ALA A 320 17.71 -3.33 30.42
N MET A 321 16.55 -3.99 30.36
CA MET A 321 15.73 -4.28 31.54
C MET A 321 16.44 -5.21 32.52
N GLY A 322 17.18 -6.21 32.02
CA GLY A 322 18.01 -7.08 32.86
C GLY A 322 19.11 -6.33 33.60
N ILE A 323 19.82 -5.43 32.91
CA ILE A 323 20.85 -4.56 33.51
C ILE A 323 20.22 -3.63 34.56
N MET A 324 19.08 -3.01 34.23
CA MET A 324 18.38 -2.13 35.16
C MET A 324 17.93 -2.87 36.42
N ALA A 325 17.33 -4.06 36.27
CA ALA A 325 16.92 -4.90 37.39
C ALA A 325 18.14 -5.31 38.24
N PHE A 326 19.25 -5.69 37.62
CA PHE A 326 20.50 -6.00 38.32
C PHE A 326 21.03 -4.80 39.12
N CYS A 327 21.05 -3.61 38.52
CA CYS A 327 21.45 -2.37 39.19
C CYS A 327 20.53 -2.05 40.39
N CYS A 328 19.21 -2.16 40.23
CA CYS A 328 18.23 -1.98 41.30
C CYS A 328 18.44 -2.99 42.45
N ILE A 329 18.68 -4.26 42.13
CA ILE A 329 18.96 -5.30 43.15
C ILE A 329 20.26 -4.99 43.88
N LYS A 330 21.31 -4.58 43.16
CA LYS A 330 22.61 -4.22 43.75
C LYS A 330 22.50 -3.00 44.67
N GLN A 331 21.83 -1.94 44.23
CA GLN A 331 21.57 -0.75 45.05
C GLN A 331 20.73 -1.08 46.29
N ARG A 332 19.68 -1.90 46.14
CA ARG A 332 18.86 -2.34 47.28
C ARG A 332 19.66 -3.15 48.30
N ARG A 333 20.60 -4.00 47.83
CA ARG A 333 21.51 -4.74 48.71
C ARG A 333 22.51 -3.82 49.43
N ALA A 334 23.03 -2.79 48.75
CA ALA A 334 23.89 -1.79 49.38
C ALA A 334 23.14 -0.99 50.45
N GLY A 335 21.95 -0.46 50.14
CA GLY A 335 21.13 0.28 51.10
C GLY A 335 20.68 -0.56 52.31
N LYS A 336 20.44 -1.87 52.14
CA LYS A 336 20.21 -2.77 53.29
C LYS A 336 21.43 -2.87 54.21
N LYS A 337 22.65 -2.92 53.65
CA LYS A 337 23.88 -2.96 54.46
C LYS A 337 24.08 -1.66 55.24
N GLU A 338 23.89 -0.53 54.59
CA GLU A 338 24.00 0.80 55.23
C GLU A 338 22.98 0.96 56.36
N ARG A 339 21.73 0.54 56.13
CA ARG A 339 20.70 0.57 57.19
C ARG A 339 21.06 -0.29 58.40
N VAL A 340 21.55 -1.51 58.19
CA VAL A 340 21.95 -2.40 59.30
C VAL A 340 23.10 -1.78 60.09
N LEU A 341 24.06 -1.14 59.42
CA LEU A 341 25.15 -0.43 60.11
C LEU A 341 24.63 0.77 60.90
N ALA A 342 23.72 1.57 60.34
CA ALA A 342 23.11 2.71 61.04
C ALA A 342 22.26 2.28 62.25
N ASP A 343 21.47 1.20 62.12
CA ASP A 343 20.69 0.64 63.22
C ASP A 343 21.62 0.13 64.35
N ALA A 344 22.73 -0.54 63.99
CA ALA A 344 23.74 -0.99 64.96
C ALA A 344 24.45 0.18 65.68
N GLU A 345 24.74 1.27 64.97
CA GLU A 345 25.34 2.47 65.55
C GLU A 345 24.35 3.20 66.48
N PHE A 346 23.07 3.25 66.12
CA PHE A 346 22.01 3.79 66.96
C PHE A 346 21.78 2.96 68.22
N GLU A 347 21.75 1.63 68.12
CA GLU A 347 21.66 0.74 69.28
C GLU A 347 22.86 0.90 70.22
N LYS A 348 24.07 1.03 69.67
CA LYS A 348 25.27 1.31 70.45
C LYS A 348 25.18 2.66 71.17
N GLY A 349 24.79 3.72 70.47
CA GLY A 349 24.65 5.05 71.05
C GLY A 349 23.56 5.12 72.13
N THR A 350 22.44 4.44 71.93
CA THR A 350 21.37 4.34 72.94
C THR A 350 21.80 3.52 74.16
N ALA A 351 22.54 2.43 73.97
CA ALA A 351 23.11 1.65 75.07
C ALA A 351 24.15 2.46 75.88
N GLU A 352 25.03 3.20 75.22
CA GLU A 352 25.99 4.10 75.87
C GLU A 352 25.28 5.21 76.67
N LEU A 353 24.23 5.81 76.11
CA LEU A 353 23.41 6.82 76.80
C LEU A 353 22.71 6.24 78.04
N LEU A 354 22.15 5.04 77.94
CA LEU A 354 21.51 4.34 79.06
C LEU A 354 22.51 3.99 80.16
N ALA A 355 23.70 3.49 79.79
CA ALA A 355 24.78 3.20 80.73
C ALA A 355 25.24 4.48 81.46
N PHE A 356 25.43 5.58 80.72
CA PHE A 356 25.76 6.88 81.31
C PHE A 356 24.67 7.37 82.28
N ARG A 357 23.40 7.23 81.92
CA ARG A 357 22.26 7.60 82.79
C ARG A 357 22.23 6.75 84.06
N ALA A 358 22.49 5.44 83.96
CA ALA A 358 22.54 4.54 85.10
C ALA A 358 23.69 4.91 86.05
N GLU A 359 24.88 5.20 85.51
CA GLU A 359 26.03 5.64 86.31
C GLU A 359 25.77 6.98 86.99
N MET A 360 25.21 7.96 86.26
CA MET A 360 24.81 9.25 86.84
C MET A 360 23.80 9.09 87.99
N ASN A 361 22.83 8.17 87.84
CA ASN A 361 21.88 7.87 88.91
C ASN A 361 22.55 7.18 90.11
N ARG A 362 23.51 6.29 89.87
CA ARG A 362 24.31 5.66 90.93
C ARG A 362 25.14 6.70 91.69
N GLN A 363 25.82 7.60 91.00
CA GLN A 363 26.56 8.69 91.64
C GLN A 363 25.65 9.64 92.42
N ARG A 364 24.46 9.96 91.90
CA ARG A 364 23.44 10.73 92.64
C ARG A 364 23.00 10.00 93.91
N ALA A 365 22.75 8.69 93.84
CA ALA A 365 22.37 7.89 94.99
C ALA A 365 23.49 7.85 96.06
N LEU A 366 24.75 7.70 95.64
CA LEU A 366 25.91 7.76 96.53
C LEU A 366 26.05 9.13 97.21
N ARG A 367 25.92 10.23 96.45
CA ARG A 367 25.92 11.60 97.03
C ARG A 367 24.78 11.80 98.04
N MET A 368 23.60 11.23 97.79
CA MET A 368 22.47 11.31 98.73
C MET A 368 22.68 10.47 99.99
N GLN A 369 23.44 9.37 99.92
CA GLN A 369 23.86 8.62 101.12
C GLN A 369 24.89 9.40 101.94
N ASP A 370 25.88 10.04 101.29
CA ASP A 370 26.87 10.87 101.98
C ASP A 370 26.26 12.12 102.63
N THR A 371 25.21 12.70 102.03
CA THR A 371 24.48 13.82 102.67
C THR A 371 23.58 13.37 103.82
N LYS A 372 23.11 12.12 103.83
CA LYS A 372 22.35 11.54 104.96
C LYS A 372 23.23 11.03 106.09
N SER A 373 24.48 10.64 105.84
CA SER A 373 25.45 10.33 106.90
C SER A 373 26.07 11.60 107.53
N GLY A 374 25.95 12.76 106.88
CA GLY A 374 26.41 14.06 107.38
C GLY A 374 25.45 14.84 108.28
N LEU A 375 24.21 14.39 108.48
CA LEU A 375 23.20 15.08 109.31
C LEU A 375 22.55 14.10 110.30
N GLY A 376 23.32 13.70 111.32
CA GLY A 376 22.84 12.79 112.36
C GLY A 376 23.77 12.60 113.56
N GLY A 377 24.20 13.68 114.22
CA GLY A 377 24.39 13.64 115.69
C GLY A 377 25.73 14.13 116.26
N ASN A 378 25.65 15.10 117.17
CA ASN A 378 26.62 15.34 118.25
C ASN A 378 25.78 15.60 119.52
N GLY A 379 25.78 14.84 120.61
CA GLY A 379 26.42 13.59 121.00
C GLY A 379 25.75 13.07 122.29
N TYR A 380 26.21 11.93 122.84
CA TYR A 380 26.63 11.77 124.26
C TYR A 380 26.84 10.30 124.66
N GLN A 381 27.92 10.08 125.40
CA GLN A 381 28.17 9.00 126.38
C GLN A 381 28.57 7.61 125.84
N LYS A 382 29.45 6.87 126.54
CA LYS A 382 29.53 6.79 128.01
C LYS A 382 30.92 6.40 128.55
N PHE A 383 31.27 7.05 129.67
CA PHE A 383 32.52 6.95 130.47
C PHE A 383 33.81 7.35 129.77
#